data_AF-A0A2M9P708-F1
#
_entry.id   AF-A0A2M9P708-F1
#
_cell.length_a   1.000
_cell.length_b   1.000
_cell.length_c   1.000
_cell.angle_alpha   90.00
_cell.angle_beta   90.00
_cell.angle_gamma   90.00
#
_symmetry.space_group_name_H-M   'P 1'
#
loop_
_entity.id
_entity.type
_entity.pdbx_description
1 polymer ?
#
loop_
_entity_poly.entity_id
_entity_poly.type
_entity_poly.pdbx_seq_one_letter_code
_entity_poly.pdbx_strand_id
1 'polypeptide(L)'
;MWGTDDVTIEGNSIRRMNHDGLFLGGIDGIKIEDNFIGDYRSQYPSALHKDSIQFYTNKNIAPPSEDIVIRGNTIESADYRHGIFVFNELLPRRQSIRYHRNILIENNYIHSTNKLGITVAHGDGVVIRNEHCPSQ
;
A
#
# COMPACT_ATOMS: atom_id res chain seq x y z
N MET A 1 -9.84 -2.51 -4.96
CA MET A 1 -9.88 -3.37 -6.16
C MET A 1 -9.49 -4.77 -5.73
N TRP A 2 -10.19 -5.80 -6.20
CA TRP A 2 -10.07 -7.15 -5.65
C TRP A 2 -10.11 -8.21 -6.75
N GLY A 3 -9.40 -9.33 -6.56
CA GLY A 3 -9.60 -10.56 -7.34
C GLY A 3 -9.33 -10.39 -8.84
N THR A 4 -8.26 -9.69 -9.19
CA THR A 4 -7.90 -9.36 -10.57
C THR A 4 -6.43 -9.65 -10.79
N ASP A 5 -6.07 -9.90 -12.04
CA ASP A 5 -4.70 -10.23 -12.43
C ASP A 5 -4.16 -9.16 -13.40
N ASP A 6 -2.84 -9.02 -13.48
CA ASP A 6 -2.11 -8.18 -14.43
C ASP A 6 -2.59 -6.71 -14.48
N VAL A 7 -2.52 -6.05 -13.34
CA VAL A 7 -2.94 -4.64 -13.21
C VAL A 7 -1.74 -3.70 -13.33
N THR A 8 -1.87 -2.69 -14.18
CA THR A 8 -0.93 -1.56 -14.21
C THR A 8 -1.64 -0.26 -13.84
N ILE A 9 -1.13 0.42 -12.82
CA ILE A 9 -1.50 1.77 -12.40
C ILE A 9 -0.25 2.62 -12.56
N GLU A 10 -0.13 3.33 -13.67
CA GLU A 10 1.09 4.06 -14.03
C GLU A 10 0.83 5.51 -14.43
N GLY A 11 1.69 6.43 -13.96
CA GLY A 11 1.70 7.82 -14.42
C GLY A 11 0.46 8.65 -14.03
N ASN A 12 -0.23 8.26 -12.96
CA ASN A 12 -1.48 8.91 -12.55
C ASN A 12 -1.29 9.96 -11.46
N SER A 13 -2.27 10.86 -11.34
CA SER A 13 -2.43 11.76 -10.19
C SER A 13 -3.70 11.38 -9.42
N ILE A 14 -3.52 10.66 -8.32
CA ILE A 14 -4.59 10.16 -7.45
C ILE A 14 -4.71 11.12 -6.26
N ARG A 15 -5.81 11.88 -6.22
CA ARG A 15 -5.96 13.04 -5.31
C ARG A 15 -7.30 13.11 -4.63
N ARG A 16 -7.35 13.79 -3.47
CA ARG A 16 -8.59 14.17 -2.76
C ARG A 16 -9.43 12.99 -2.27
N MET A 17 -8.78 11.86 -2.00
CA MET A 17 -9.41 10.73 -1.33
C MET A 17 -9.73 11.09 0.12
N ASN A 18 -10.82 10.53 0.64
CA ASN A 18 -11.22 10.69 2.04
C ASN A 18 -10.47 9.72 2.98
N HIS A 19 -10.19 8.50 2.52
CA HIS A 19 -9.60 7.42 3.32
C HIS A 19 -8.25 7.00 2.73
N ASP A 20 -8.15 5.81 2.16
CA ASP A 20 -6.91 5.31 1.54
C ASP A 20 -6.75 5.84 0.12
N GLY A 21 -5.51 5.85 -0.36
CA GLY A 21 -5.25 6.15 -1.77
C GLY A 21 -5.63 4.99 -2.67
N LEU A 22 -4.99 3.84 -2.43
CA LEU A 22 -5.27 2.57 -3.10
C LEU A 22 -5.53 1.48 -2.05
N PHE A 23 -6.69 0.83 -2.15
CA PHE A 23 -7.08 -0.27 -1.28
C PHE A 23 -7.25 -1.55 -2.11
N LEU A 24 -6.34 -2.52 -1.92
CA LEU A 24 -6.03 -3.61 -2.84
C LEU A 24 -5.99 -4.96 -2.11
N GLY A 25 -6.29 -6.06 -2.82
CA GLY A 25 -6.20 -7.39 -2.23
C GLY A 25 -6.61 -8.52 -3.17
N GLY A 26 -5.98 -9.68 -3.03
CA GLY A 26 -6.17 -10.83 -3.93
C GLY A 26 -5.86 -10.50 -5.38
N ILE A 27 -4.68 -9.90 -5.59
CA ILE A 27 -4.19 -9.51 -6.92
C ILE A 27 -2.94 -10.30 -7.22
N ASP A 28 -2.86 -10.89 -8.41
CA ASP A 28 -1.67 -11.52 -8.96
C ASP A 28 -1.10 -10.64 -10.08
N GLY A 29 0.11 -10.12 -9.90
CA GLY A 29 0.75 -9.23 -10.87
C GLY A 29 0.17 -7.81 -10.83
N ILE A 30 0.73 -6.93 -10.00
CA ILE A 30 0.40 -5.50 -10.01
C ILE A 30 1.62 -4.61 -10.06
N LYS A 31 1.55 -3.60 -10.93
CA LYS A 31 2.52 -2.52 -11.05
C LYS A 31 1.87 -1.20 -10.68
N ILE A 32 2.41 -0.55 -9.66
CA ILE A 32 2.03 0.81 -9.24
C ILE A 32 3.26 1.67 -9.45
N GLU A 33 3.34 2.35 -10.60
CA GLU A 33 4.56 3.00 -11.07
C GLU A 33 4.37 4.49 -11.35
N ASP A 34 5.31 5.31 -10.89
CA ASP A 34 5.39 6.75 -11.25
C ASP A 34 4.10 7.55 -11.02
N ASN A 35 3.32 7.20 -9.99
CA ASN A 35 2.10 7.92 -9.63
C ASN A 35 2.36 9.00 -8.56
N PHE A 36 1.57 10.06 -8.60
CA PHE A 36 1.38 10.96 -7.45
C PHE A 36 0.13 10.54 -6.67
N ILE A 37 0.27 10.30 -5.36
CA ILE A 37 -0.81 9.95 -4.45
C ILE A 37 -0.80 10.93 -3.27
N GLY A 38 -1.78 11.83 -3.22
CA GLY A 38 -1.77 12.87 -2.19
C GLY A 38 -2.98 13.79 -2.20
N ASP A 39 -2.80 15.02 -1.69
CA ASP A 39 -3.84 16.04 -1.59
C ASP A 39 -5.15 15.53 -0.96
N TYR A 40 -5.02 14.71 0.08
CA TYR A 40 -6.15 14.06 0.73
C TYR A 40 -7.16 15.08 1.28
N ARG A 41 -8.44 14.73 1.21
CA ARG A 41 -9.54 15.52 1.77
C ARG A 41 -10.28 14.69 2.80
N SER A 42 -9.55 14.32 3.84
CA SER A 42 -10.12 13.47 4.86
C SER A 42 -11.08 14.23 5.77
N GLN A 43 -12.25 13.66 6.00
CA GLN A 43 -13.19 14.14 7.01
C GLN A 43 -12.59 14.06 8.43
N TYR A 44 -11.66 13.12 8.65
CA TYR A 44 -11.02 12.87 9.94
C TYR A 44 -9.50 12.69 9.79
N PRO A 45 -8.74 13.77 9.55
CA PRO A 45 -7.31 13.69 9.18
C PRO A 45 -6.41 13.05 10.25
N SER A 46 -6.86 13.00 11.51
CA SER A 46 -6.14 12.37 12.62
C SER A 46 -6.63 10.97 12.97
N ALA A 47 -7.59 10.41 12.22
CA ALA A 47 -8.05 9.04 12.44
C ALA A 47 -6.93 8.05 12.14
N LEU A 48 -6.76 7.07 13.03
CA LEU A 48 -5.80 5.98 12.87
C LEU A 48 -6.24 5.04 11.73
N HIS A 49 -5.27 4.25 11.23
CA HIS A 49 -5.50 3.19 10.23
C HIS A 49 -5.94 3.70 8.86
N LYS A 50 -5.24 4.73 8.35
CA LYS A 50 -5.32 5.15 6.95
C LYS A 50 -4.00 4.84 6.28
N ASP A 51 -4.06 4.44 5.02
CA ASP A 51 -2.89 4.03 4.25
C ASP A 51 -2.90 4.69 2.86
N SER A 52 -1.75 5.11 2.34
CA SER A 52 -1.71 5.62 0.96
C SER A 52 -1.84 4.48 -0.04
N ILE A 53 -1.16 3.36 0.20
CA ILE A 53 -1.35 2.10 -0.53
C ILE A 53 -1.50 0.99 0.51
N GLN A 54 -2.61 0.26 0.47
CA GLN A 54 -2.85 -0.88 1.35
C GLN A 54 -3.12 -2.16 0.55
N PHE A 55 -2.38 -3.21 0.92
CA PHE A 55 -2.70 -4.60 0.56
C PHE A 55 -3.31 -5.31 1.77
N TYR A 56 -4.52 -5.80 1.57
CA TYR A 56 -5.40 -6.31 2.60
C TYR A 56 -5.97 -7.67 2.22
N THR A 57 -6.37 -8.45 3.22
CA THR A 57 -7.12 -9.69 3.03
C THR A 57 -8.32 -9.74 3.95
N ASN A 58 -9.40 -10.40 3.53
CA ASN A 58 -10.41 -10.91 4.45
C ASN A 58 -11.04 -12.19 3.89
N LYS A 59 -12.05 -12.74 4.57
CA LYS A 59 -12.72 -13.97 4.12
C LYS A 59 -13.27 -13.93 2.68
N ASN A 60 -13.54 -12.74 2.15
CA ASN A 60 -14.04 -12.50 0.79
C ASN A 60 -12.94 -11.99 -0.16
N ILE A 61 -11.77 -11.59 0.37
CA ILE A 61 -10.64 -11.01 -0.35
C ILE A 61 -9.43 -11.89 -0.02
N ALA A 62 -9.43 -13.06 -0.63
CA ALA A 62 -8.38 -14.07 -0.55
C ALA A 62 -8.22 -14.71 -1.94
N PRO A 63 -7.01 -15.15 -2.34
CA PRO A 63 -5.77 -15.26 -1.55
C PRO A 63 -5.09 -13.91 -1.22
N PRO A 64 -4.01 -13.89 -0.40
CA PRO A 64 -3.10 -12.75 -0.34
C PRO A 64 -2.53 -12.45 -1.73
N SER A 65 -2.29 -11.16 -2.02
CA SER A 65 -1.71 -10.72 -3.30
C SER A 65 -0.26 -11.17 -3.50
N GLU A 66 0.13 -11.38 -4.75
CA GLU A 66 1.49 -11.74 -5.17
C GLU A 66 1.94 -10.96 -6.42
N ASP A 67 3.25 -10.97 -6.66
CA ASP A 67 3.92 -10.26 -7.75
C ASP A 67 3.59 -8.76 -7.75
N ILE A 68 3.98 -8.10 -6.66
CA ILE A 68 3.68 -6.70 -6.37
C ILE A 68 4.90 -5.83 -6.66
N VAL A 69 4.75 -4.83 -7.53
CA VAL A 69 5.75 -3.78 -7.79
C VAL A 69 5.16 -2.42 -7.43
N ILE A 70 5.83 -1.70 -6.53
CA ILE A 70 5.53 -0.32 -6.16
C ILE A 70 6.79 0.50 -6.37
N ARG A 71 6.84 1.26 -7.47
CA ARG A 71 8.07 1.92 -7.91
C ARG A 71 7.88 3.38 -8.28
N GLY A 72 8.82 4.25 -7.89
CA GLY A 72 8.88 5.61 -8.43
C GLY A 72 7.73 6.54 -8.02
N ASN A 73 6.88 6.12 -7.08
CA ASN A 73 5.71 6.90 -6.71
C ASN A 73 6.09 8.06 -5.78
N THR A 74 5.35 9.16 -5.89
CA THR A 74 5.36 10.26 -4.91
C THR A 74 4.11 10.16 -4.05
N ILE A 75 4.30 9.89 -2.76
CA ILE A 75 3.23 9.77 -1.76
C ILE A 75 3.36 10.91 -0.77
N GLU A 76 2.33 11.76 -0.70
CA GLU A 76 2.29 12.93 0.18
C GLU A 76 1.01 13.00 1.02
N SER A 77 1.16 13.20 2.33
CA SER A 77 0.01 13.30 3.23
C SER A 77 0.28 14.24 4.41
N ALA A 78 -0.58 15.25 4.56
CA ALA A 78 -0.68 16.05 5.79
C ALA A 78 -1.56 15.39 6.88
N ASP A 79 -2.18 14.25 6.56
CA ASP A 79 -2.96 13.46 7.51
C ASP A 79 -2.07 12.42 8.21
N TYR A 80 -2.52 11.94 9.37
CA TYR A 80 -1.91 10.80 10.06
C TYR A 80 -2.22 9.48 9.34
N ARG A 81 -1.44 9.19 8.29
CA ARG A 81 -1.63 8.07 7.34
C ARG A 81 -0.32 7.31 7.11
N HIS A 82 -0.33 5.98 7.05
CA HIS A 82 0.86 5.23 6.64
C HIS A 82 1.12 5.39 5.15
N GLY A 83 2.37 5.29 4.70
CA GLY A 83 2.67 5.31 3.26
C GLY A 83 2.19 4.02 2.58
N ILE A 84 2.95 2.94 2.74
CA ILE A 84 2.63 1.63 2.17
C ILE A 84 2.41 0.62 3.30
N PHE A 85 1.25 -0.04 3.30
CA PHE A 85 0.88 -1.00 4.33
C PHE A 85 0.46 -2.35 3.70
N VAL A 86 1.24 -3.40 3.95
CA VAL A 86 0.96 -4.76 3.46
C VAL A 86 0.71 -5.68 4.64
N PHE A 87 -0.54 -6.14 4.78
CA PHE A 87 -0.96 -6.96 5.91
C PHE A 87 -2.04 -7.98 5.55
N ASN A 88 -1.73 -9.26 5.79
CA ASN A 88 -2.73 -10.32 5.77
C ASN A 88 -3.47 -10.39 7.11
N GLU A 89 -4.68 -9.84 7.18
CA GLU A 89 -5.55 -9.86 8.36
C GLU A 89 -6.04 -11.26 8.79
N LEU A 90 -6.03 -12.23 7.88
CA LEU A 90 -6.48 -13.59 8.16
C LEU A 90 -5.41 -14.39 8.91
N LEU A 91 -4.13 -14.01 8.80
CA LEU A 91 -3.01 -14.74 9.40
C LEU A 91 -3.01 -14.69 10.93
N PRO A 92 -3.09 -13.51 11.60
CA PRO A 92 -3.19 -13.46 13.07
C PRO A 92 -4.44 -14.16 13.61
N ARG A 93 -5.50 -14.25 12.79
CA ARG A 93 -6.76 -14.92 13.12
C ARG A 93 -6.72 -16.43 12.91
N ARG A 94 -5.58 -16.99 12.45
CA ARG A 94 -5.40 -18.40 12.10
C ARG A 94 -6.40 -18.90 11.03
N GLN A 95 -6.84 -17.99 10.17
CA GLN A 95 -7.76 -18.26 9.05
C GLN A 95 -7.03 -18.34 7.71
N SER A 96 -5.74 -18.01 7.70
CA SER A 96 -4.82 -18.21 6.59
C SER A 96 -3.44 -18.53 7.14
N ILE A 97 -2.66 -19.28 6.37
CA ILE A 97 -1.23 -19.50 6.60
C ILE A 97 -0.36 -18.87 5.52
N ARG A 98 -0.97 -18.25 4.50
CA ARG A 98 -0.29 -17.71 3.32
C ARG A 98 0.16 -16.27 3.54
N TYR A 99 1.25 -15.88 2.90
CA TYR A 99 1.81 -14.53 2.97
C TYR A 99 1.50 -13.81 1.65
N HIS A 100 1.58 -12.49 1.63
CA HIS A 100 1.77 -11.75 0.38
C HIS A 100 3.15 -12.08 -0.18
N ARG A 101 3.32 -12.22 -1.50
CA ARG A 101 4.58 -12.74 -2.07
C ARG A 101 5.18 -11.87 -3.15
N ASN A 102 6.49 -11.98 -3.35
CA ASN A 102 7.24 -11.36 -4.44
C ASN A 102 6.98 -9.85 -4.51
N ILE A 103 7.40 -9.15 -3.47
CA ILE A 103 7.11 -7.73 -3.28
C ILE A 103 8.37 -6.92 -3.54
N LEU A 104 8.30 -6.02 -4.51
CA LEU A 104 9.33 -5.02 -4.77
C LEU A 104 8.76 -3.63 -4.51
N ILE A 105 9.35 -2.94 -3.54
CA ILE A 105 9.09 -1.52 -3.25
C ILE A 105 10.41 -0.79 -3.49
N GLU A 106 10.47 0.06 -4.52
CA GLU A 106 11.70 0.78 -4.79
C GLU A 106 11.54 2.21 -5.34
N ASN A 107 12.49 3.07 -4.97
CA ASN A 107 12.59 4.43 -5.51
C ASN A 107 11.35 5.29 -5.27
N ASN A 108 10.56 5.05 -4.22
CA ASN A 108 9.42 5.92 -3.90
C ASN A 108 9.84 7.07 -2.98
N TYR A 109 9.14 8.19 -3.12
CA TYR A 109 9.17 9.31 -2.18
C TYR A 109 7.94 9.22 -1.28
N ILE A 110 8.13 9.14 0.04
CA ILE A 110 7.02 8.99 1.00
C ILE A 110 7.16 10.03 2.10
N HIS A 111 6.29 11.04 2.06
CA HIS A 111 6.22 12.08 3.08
C HIS A 111 4.81 12.12 3.68
N SER A 112 4.68 11.67 4.92
CA SER A 112 3.39 11.63 5.62
C SER A 112 3.53 12.13 7.06
N THR A 113 2.43 12.65 7.63
CA THR A 113 2.37 13.05 9.05
C THR A 113 2.59 11.88 10.03
N ASN A 114 2.39 10.65 9.59
CA ASN A 114 2.74 9.45 10.36
C ASN A 114 4.21 9.04 10.14
N LYS A 115 4.86 8.48 11.16
CA LYS A 115 6.24 7.96 11.06
C LYS A 115 6.35 6.61 10.34
N LEU A 116 5.23 5.93 10.10
CA LEU A 116 5.20 4.65 9.41
C LEU A 116 5.14 4.88 7.89
N GLY A 117 6.33 4.98 7.27
CA GLY A 117 6.46 5.10 5.81
C GLY A 117 6.09 3.81 5.08
N ILE A 118 6.73 2.69 5.42
CA ILE A 118 6.45 1.38 4.82
C ILE A 118 6.35 0.34 5.92
N THR A 119 5.32 -0.49 5.88
CA THR A 119 5.16 -1.65 6.76
C THR A 119 4.74 -2.87 5.94
N VAL A 120 5.54 -3.93 6.03
CA VAL A 120 5.22 -5.24 5.44
C VAL A 120 5.38 -6.28 6.55
N ALA A 121 4.25 -6.72 7.15
CA ALA A 121 4.29 -7.63 8.29
C ALA A 121 4.13 -9.10 7.89
N HIS A 122 3.42 -9.39 6.80
CA HIS A 122 3.09 -10.75 6.33
C HIS A 122 3.48 -10.93 4.85
N GLY A 123 4.73 -10.58 4.53
CA GLY A 123 5.30 -10.68 3.19
C GLY A 123 6.41 -11.75 3.11
N ASP A 124 6.48 -12.45 1.99
CA ASP A 124 7.54 -13.39 1.61
C ASP A 124 8.17 -12.91 0.28
N GLY A 125 9.49 -13.00 0.15
CA GLY A 125 10.20 -12.41 -1.00
C GLY A 125 10.07 -10.88 -1.09
N VAL A 126 10.30 -10.18 0.02
CA VAL A 126 10.17 -8.71 0.10
C VAL A 126 11.52 -8.02 -0.14
N VAL A 127 11.57 -7.11 -1.11
CA VAL A 127 12.69 -6.23 -1.39
C VAL A 127 12.23 -4.78 -1.27
N ILE A 128 12.87 -4.03 -0.38
CA ILE A 128 12.65 -2.59 -0.21
C ILE A 128 13.99 -1.89 -0.40
N ARG A 129 14.09 -0.95 -1.36
CA ARG A 129 15.37 -0.26 -1.63
C ARG A 129 15.17 1.15 -2.20
N ASN A 130 16.13 2.03 -1.93
CA ASN A 130 16.19 3.39 -2.48
C ASN A 130 14.96 4.26 -2.19
N GLU A 131 14.30 4.02 -1.05
CA GLU A 131 13.17 4.82 -0.60
C GLU A 131 13.66 6.15 -0.02
N HIS A 132 12.98 7.24 -0.36
CA HIS A 132 13.19 8.54 0.26
C HIS A 132 12.03 8.87 1.19
N CYS A 133 12.24 8.67 2.49
CA CYS A 133 11.27 8.96 3.55
C CYS A 133 11.81 10.09 4.45
N PRO A 134 11.64 11.36 4.09
CA PRO A 134 12.18 12.47 4.86
C PRO A 134 11.54 12.51 6.25
N SER A 135 12.36 12.81 7.27
CA SER A 135 11.87 13.07 8.62
C SER A 135 11.03 14.34 8.63
N GLN A 136 9.91 14.31 9.35
CA GLN A 136 9.14 15.50 9.71
C GLN A 136 9.76 16.26 10.87
#